data_AF-A0A351DV62-F1
#
_entry.id   AF-A0A351DV62-F1
#
_cell.length_a   1.000
_cell.length_b   1.000
_cell.length_c   1.000
_cell.angle_alpha   90.00
_cell.angle_beta   90.00
_cell.angle_gamma   90.00
#
_symmetry.space_group_name_H-M   'P 1'
#
loop_
_entity.id
_entity.type
_entity.pdbx_description
1 polymer ?
#
loop_
_entity_poly.entity_id
_entity_poly.type
_entity_poly.pdbx_seq_one_letter_code
_entity_poly.pdbx_strand_id
1 'polypeptide(L)'
;DHPEDQVLVKSNLEADGLAVVELSEDQINQFAGNMLEVKGSDGQTLIVMSRRAHQSLDADQRALLETFGTIVSPDLDVIETCGGGSARCMMAEVHLPQPTHA
;
A
#
# COMPACT_ATOMS: atom_id res chain seq x y z
N ASP A 1 -8.11 -20.12 6.46
CA ASP A 1 -8.60 -21.46 6.88
C ASP A 1 -8.06 -22.63 6.06
N HIS A 2 -7.55 -22.43 4.84
CA HIS A 2 -6.92 -23.49 4.04
C HIS A 2 -5.45 -23.13 3.72
N PRO A 3 -4.45 -23.71 4.43
CA PRO A 3 -3.03 -23.42 4.20
C PRO A 3 -2.56 -23.70 2.77
N GLU A 4 -3.17 -24.69 2.10
CA GLU A 4 -2.90 -25.05 0.72
C GLU A 4 -3.19 -23.90 -0.27
N ASP A 5 -4.23 -23.11 -0.01
CA ASP A 5 -4.60 -21.98 -0.86
C ASP A 5 -3.55 -20.85 -0.75
N GLN A 6 -3.04 -20.60 0.47
CA GLN A 6 -2.00 -19.60 0.68
C GLN A 6 -0.70 -19.95 -0.06
N VAL A 7 -0.28 -21.21 0.03
CA VAL A 7 0.91 -21.71 -0.68
C VAL A 7 0.72 -21.62 -2.19
N LEU A 8 -0.47 -21.96 -2.69
CA LEU A 8 -0.78 -21.87 -4.11
C LEU A 8 -0.74 -20.41 -4.60
N VAL A 9 -1.39 -19.48 -3.90
CA VAL A 9 -1.38 -18.06 -4.28
C VAL A 9 0.03 -17.49 -4.23
N LYS A 10 0.78 -17.73 -3.15
CA LYS A 10 2.15 -17.24 -2.99
C LYS A 10 3.07 -17.75 -4.10
N SER A 11 3.02 -19.04 -4.40
CA SER A 11 3.88 -19.63 -5.43
C SER A 11 3.57 -19.12 -6.84
N ASN A 12 2.30 -18.84 -7.17
CA ASN A 12 1.95 -18.23 -8.45
C ASN A 12 2.43 -16.78 -8.55
N LEU A 13 2.25 -15.96 -7.51
CA LEU A 13 2.75 -14.58 -7.48
C LEU A 13 4.28 -14.52 -7.64
N GLU A 14 4.99 -15.40 -6.93
CA GLU A 14 6.46 -15.50 -7.02
C GLU A 14 6.91 -16.00 -8.40
N ALA A 15 6.18 -16.94 -9.02
CA ALA A 15 6.46 -17.42 -10.38
C ALA A 15 6.28 -16.32 -11.44
N ASP A 16 5.38 -15.36 -11.20
CA ASP A 16 5.20 -14.16 -12.02
C ASP A 16 6.28 -13.08 -11.74
N GLY A 17 7.21 -13.35 -10.83
CA GLY A 17 8.30 -12.44 -10.45
C GLY A 17 7.85 -11.29 -9.54
N LEU A 18 6.67 -11.40 -8.92
CA LEU A 18 6.16 -10.38 -8.00
C LEU A 18 6.79 -10.56 -6.61
N ALA A 19 7.12 -9.43 -5.96
CA ALA A 19 7.51 -9.44 -4.55
C ALA A 19 6.27 -9.58 -3.66
N VAL A 20 6.34 -10.47 -2.68
CA VAL A 20 5.23 -10.72 -1.73
C VAL A 20 5.59 -10.12 -0.37
N VAL A 21 4.74 -9.20 0.09
CA VAL A 21 4.77 -8.68 1.47
C VAL A 21 3.66 -9.38 2.24
N GLU A 22 4.03 -10.30 3.11
CA GLU A 22 3.08 -11.05 3.93
C GLU A 22 2.65 -10.19 5.12
N LEU A 23 1.34 -10.01 5.33
CA LEU A 23 0.80 -9.18 6.42
C LEU A 23 0.17 -10.05 7.49
N SER A 24 0.44 -9.73 8.76
CA SER A 24 -0.28 -10.34 9.88
C SER A 24 -1.69 -9.76 10.01
N GLU A 25 -2.58 -10.47 10.73
CA GLU A 25 -3.92 -9.95 11.04
C GLU A 25 -3.86 -8.60 11.79
N ASP A 26 -2.92 -8.46 12.71
CA ASP A 26 -2.68 -7.19 13.42
C ASP A 26 -2.31 -6.07 12.44
N GLN A 27 -1.41 -6.34 11.49
CA GLN A 27 -1.04 -5.37 10.46
C GLN A 27 -2.23 -4.98 9.58
N ILE A 28 -3.07 -5.95 9.20
CA ILE A 28 -4.31 -5.71 8.45
C ILE A 28 -5.25 -4.81 9.24
N ASN A 29 -5.43 -5.08 10.54
CA ASN A 29 -6.25 -4.25 11.45
C ASN A 29 -5.70 -2.82 11.65
N GLN A 30 -4.41 -2.62 11.36
CA GLN A 30 -3.74 -1.32 11.31
C GLN A 30 -3.72 -0.71 9.90
N PHE A 31 -4.55 -1.20 8.97
CA PHE A 31 -4.66 -0.72 7.59
C PHE A 31 -3.41 -0.93 6.71
N ALA A 32 -2.50 -1.83 7.07
CA ALA A 32 -1.29 -2.10 6.28
C ALA A 32 -1.58 -2.58 4.85
N GLY A 33 -2.75 -3.16 4.57
CA GLY A 33 -3.16 -3.52 3.20
C GLY A 33 -3.81 -2.37 2.42
N ASN A 34 -4.10 -1.22 3.05
CA ASN A 34 -4.81 -0.10 2.43
C ASN A 34 -3.84 0.97 1.86
N MET A 35 -2.76 0.50 1.25
CA MET A 35 -1.73 1.33 0.64
C MET A 35 -2.03 1.55 -0.84
N LEU A 36 -1.55 2.65 -1.41
CA LEU A 36 -1.69 2.94 -2.84
C LEU A 36 -0.38 3.46 -3.41
N GLU A 37 0.06 2.86 -4.50
CA GLU A 37 1.13 3.41 -5.33
C GLU A 37 0.57 4.54 -6.21
N VAL A 38 1.23 5.69 -6.23
CA VAL A 38 0.88 6.83 -7.09
C VAL A 38 2.13 7.45 -7.70
N LYS A 39 1.97 8.16 -8.81
CA LYS A 39 3.03 8.98 -9.40
C LYS A 39 2.91 10.42 -8.94
N GLY A 40 3.99 10.96 -8.37
CA GLY A 40 4.12 12.38 -8.04
C GLY A 40 4.16 13.25 -9.29
N SER A 41 3.94 14.55 -9.12
CA SER A 41 4.01 15.53 -10.22
C SER A 41 5.39 15.66 -10.86
N ASP A 42 6.43 15.26 -10.14
CA ASP A 42 7.83 15.16 -10.56
C ASP A 42 8.18 13.78 -11.15
N GLY A 43 7.21 12.88 -11.29
CA GLY A 43 7.39 11.53 -11.83
C GLY A 43 7.90 10.51 -10.82
N GLN A 44 8.12 10.89 -9.56
CA GLN A 44 8.56 9.96 -8.52
C GLN A 44 7.46 8.93 -8.18
N THR A 45 7.83 7.67 -7.95
CA THR A 45 6.90 6.67 -7.41
C THR A 45 6.75 6.88 -5.91
N LEU A 46 5.52 7.03 -5.45
CA LEU A 46 5.18 7.16 -4.03
C LEU A 46 4.32 5.99 -3.60
N ILE A 47 4.60 5.45 -2.42
CA ILE A 47 3.76 4.45 -1.76
C ILE A 47 3.09 5.14 -0.58
N VAL A 48 1.80 5.42 -0.73
CA VAL A 48 1.03 6.18 0.26
C VAL A 48 0.27 5.23 1.16
N MET A 49 0.44 5.42 2.46
CA MET A 49 -0.22 4.63 3.52
C MET A 49 -0.50 5.53 4.73
N SER A 50 -1.30 5.13 5.70
CA SER A 50 -1.40 5.90 6.94
C SER A 50 -0.16 5.73 7.82
N ARG A 51 0.07 6.65 8.76
CA ARG A 51 1.09 6.47 9.80
C ARG A 51 0.89 5.18 10.60
N ARG A 52 -0.37 4.82 10.88
CA ARG A 52 -0.74 3.60 11.61
C ARG A 52 -0.32 2.35 10.84
N ALA A 53 -0.57 2.32 9.53
CA ALA A 53 -0.09 1.27 8.63
C ALA A 53 1.44 1.20 8.61
N HIS A 54 2.11 2.34 8.42
CA HIS A 54 3.57 2.38 8.37
C HIS A 54 4.25 1.87 9.67
N GLN A 55 3.66 2.17 10.82
CA GLN A 55 4.18 1.75 12.12
C GLN A 55 3.90 0.27 12.44
N SER A 56 2.89 -0.34 11.83
CA SER A 56 2.60 -1.77 12.02
C SER A 56 3.52 -2.67 11.21
N LEU A 57 4.07 -2.17 10.11
CA LEU A 57 5.05 -2.88 9.30
C LEU A 57 6.38 -3.07 10.04
N ASP A 58 7.01 -4.21 9.84
CA ASP A 58 8.36 -4.47 10.30
C ASP A 58 9.41 -3.76 9.40
N ALA A 59 10.67 -3.84 9.81
CA ALA A 59 11.75 -3.17 9.09
C ALA A 59 11.99 -3.76 7.70
N ASP A 60 11.85 -5.08 7.53
CA ASP A 60 12.12 -5.76 6.26
C ASP A 60 11.00 -5.49 5.25
N GLN A 61 9.74 -5.47 5.70
CA GLN A 61 8.59 -5.07 4.90
C GLN A 61 8.72 -3.61 4.43
N ARG A 62 9.10 -2.69 5.32
CA ARG A 62 9.34 -1.28 4.93
C ARG A 62 10.48 -1.16 3.93
N ALA A 63 11.61 -1.81 4.20
CA ALA A 63 12.76 -1.79 3.31
C ALA A 63 12.41 -2.35 1.91
N LEU A 64 11.62 -3.43 1.85
CA LEU A 64 11.14 -3.99 0.59
C LEU A 64 10.25 -3.00 -0.16
N LEU A 65 9.30 -2.36 0.51
CA LEU A 65 8.45 -1.32 -0.11
C LEU A 65 9.27 -0.13 -0.62
N GLU A 66 10.27 0.31 0.12
CA GLU A 66 11.17 1.41 -0.28
C GLU A 66 11.97 1.10 -1.56
N THR A 67 12.11 -0.18 -1.96
CA THR A 67 12.70 -0.54 -3.25
C THR A 67 11.80 -0.20 -4.45
N PHE A 68 10.49 -0.05 -4.23
CA PHE A 68 9.50 0.24 -5.29
C PHE A 68 9.13 1.73 -5.36
N GLY A 69 9.23 2.47 -4.25
CA GLY A 69 8.91 3.89 -4.22
C GLY A 69 9.17 4.53 -2.86
N THR A 70 9.05 5.86 -2.80
CA THR A 70 9.21 6.59 -1.54
C THR A 70 7.94 6.47 -0.70
N ILE A 71 8.07 6.02 0.55
CA ILE A 71 6.94 5.90 1.46
C ILE A 71 6.48 7.30 1.94
N VAL A 72 5.17 7.54 1.88
CA VAL A 72 4.52 8.73 2.43
C VAL A 72 3.46 8.29 3.43
N SER A 73 3.62 8.69 4.69
CA SER A 73 2.81 8.20 5.82
C SER A 73 2.14 9.31 6.65
N PRO A 74 1.12 10.02 6.09
CA PRO A 74 0.38 11.04 6.81
C PRO A 74 -0.37 10.49 8.03
N ASP A 75 -0.66 11.37 8.98
CA ASP A 75 -1.60 11.07 10.06
C ASP A 75 -3.03 11.02 9.51
N LEU A 76 -3.70 9.88 9.65
CA LEU A 76 -5.09 9.69 9.25
C LEU A 76 -5.97 9.23 10.42
N ASP A 77 -5.50 9.34 11.67
CA ASP A 77 -6.14 8.75 12.85
C ASP A 77 -7.63 9.06 12.98
N VAL A 78 -8.02 10.32 12.75
CA VAL A 78 -9.43 10.75 12.82
C VAL A 78 -10.29 10.06 11.74
N ILE A 79 -9.77 9.91 10.52
CA ILE A 79 -10.51 9.30 9.41
C ILE A 79 -10.62 7.79 9.62
N GLU A 80 -9.55 7.15 10.07
CA GLU A 80 -9.51 5.72 10.34
C GLU A 80 -10.46 5.36 11.50
N THR A 81 -10.44 6.14 12.57
CA THR A 81 -11.23 5.89 13.78
C THR A 81 -12.71 6.21 13.58
N CYS A 82 -13.04 7.32 12.92
CA CYS A 82 -14.43 7.76 12.78
C CYS A 82 -15.10 7.30 11.48
N GLY A 83 -14.33 7.14 10.40
CA GLY A 83 -14.83 6.87 9.05
C GLY A 83 -14.55 5.45 8.54
N GLY A 84 -13.66 4.68 9.19
CA GLY A 84 -13.35 3.30 8.82
C GLY A 84 -12.59 3.13 7.48
N GLY A 85 -12.09 4.23 6.91
CA GLY A 85 -11.26 4.24 5.70
C GLY A 85 -9.83 4.68 5.99
N SER A 86 -8.89 4.37 5.09
CA SER A 86 -7.49 4.80 5.19
C SER A 86 -7.00 5.35 3.83
N ALA A 87 -5.68 5.46 3.66
CA ALA A 87 -5.04 6.19 2.57
C ALA A 87 -5.61 5.86 1.18
N ARG A 88 -5.66 4.57 0.79
CA ARG A 88 -6.19 4.15 -0.51
C ARG A 88 -7.68 4.49 -0.68
N CYS A 89 -8.47 4.43 0.38
CA CYS A 89 -9.90 4.76 0.32
C CYS A 89 -10.17 6.25 0.08
N MET A 90 -9.19 7.13 0.34
CA MET A 90 -9.31 8.58 0.18
C MET A 90 -8.82 9.11 -1.17
N MET A 91 -8.25 8.25 -2.01
CA MET A 91 -7.58 8.65 -3.23
C MET A 91 -8.14 7.89 -4.43
N ALA A 92 -8.06 8.54 -5.60
CA ALA A 92 -8.34 7.92 -6.88
C ALA A 92 -7.29 8.39 -7.88
N GLU A 93 -6.76 7.46 -8.65
CA GLU A 93 -5.81 7.79 -9.73
C GLU A 93 -6.57 8.35 -10.94
N VAL A 94 -6.08 9.48 -11.45
CA VAL A 94 -6.58 10.08 -12.69
C VAL A 94 -5.71 9.58 -13.85
N HIS A 95 -6.20 8.58 -14.56
CA HIS A 95 -5.46 7.89 -15.62
C HIS A 95 -5.50 8.64 -16.97
N LEU A 96 -6.31 9.69 -17.07
CA LEU A 96 -6.43 10.52 -18.26
C LEU A 96 -5.31 11.57 -18.28
N PRO A 97 -4.68 11.82 -19.44
CA PRO A 97 -3.70 12.90 -19.55
C PRO A 97 -4.34 14.24 -19.21
N GLN A 98 -3.58 15.13 -18.57
CA GLN A 98 -4.08 16.47 -18.28
C GLN A 98 -4.49 17.16 -19.59
N PRO A 99 -5.71 17.73 -19.66
CA PRO A 99 -6.11 18.47 -20.85
C PRO A 99 -5.15 19.64 -21.05
N THR A 100 -4.43 19.63 -22.17
CA THR A 100 -3.67 20.80 -22.63
C THR A 100 -4.66 21.89 -22.99
N HIS A 101 -4.89 22.82 -22.06
CA HIS A 101 -5.47 24.10 -22.41
C HIS A 101 -4.39 24.92 -23.13
N ALA A 102 -4.55 25.02 -24.45
CA ALA A 102 -3.80 25.96 -25.30
C ALA A 102 -4.30 27.39 -25.08
#